data_AF-A0A7F5RHK6-F1
#
_entry.id   AF-A0A7F5RHK6-F1
#
_cell.length_a   1.000
_cell.length_b   1.000
_cell.length_c   1.000
_cell.angle_alpha   90.00
_cell.angle_beta   90.00
_cell.angle_gamma   90.00
#
_symmetry.space_group_name_H-M   'P 1'
#
loop_
_entity.id
_entity.type
_entity.pdbx_description
1 polymer ?
#
loop_
_entity_poly.entity_id
_entity_poly.type
_entity_poly.pdbx_seq_one_letter_code
_entity_poly.pdbx_strand_id
1 'polypeptide(L)'
;MIFLHAFSVTLILFAAELAKSCINHTQCKPIPQTSCIADIRDPSKKYCLCGDNTAPTNGLCQTTRKGAGHLCSDDCVEDATCLEEEGNSNIKVCKCNEGFIVTPHGYCSGAVSAQIATVGLLLMVMLHFPILTTIA
;
A
#
# COMPACT_ATOMS: atom_id res chain seq x y z
N MET A 1 6.73 -2.13 37.85
CA MET A 1 5.65 -2.54 36.91
C MET A 1 6.04 -2.13 35.48
N ILE A 2 7.09 -2.74 34.90
CA ILE A 2 7.67 -2.33 33.60
C ILE A 2 7.73 -3.52 32.60
N PHE A 3 7.37 -4.74 33.02
CA PHE A 3 7.55 -5.95 32.21
C PHE A 3 6.40 -6.32 31.27
N LEU A 4 5.32 -5.53 31.18
CA LEU A 4 4.18 -5.83 30.30
C LEU A 4 4.34 -5.32 28.85
N HIS A 5 5.27 -4.40 28.57
CA HIS A 5 5.46 -3.86 27.21
C HIS A 5 6.33 -4.74 26.30
N ALA A 6 7.15 -5.64 26.86
CA ALA A 6 8.01 -6.51 26.07
C ALA A 6 7.25 -7.66 25.39
N PHE A 7 6.20 -8.19 26.05
CA PHE A 7 5.43 -9.33 25.51
C PHE A 7 4.63 -8.99 24.26
N SER A 8 4.19 -7.74 24.11
CA SER A 8 3.43 -7.31 22.93
C SER A 8 4.34 -7.16 21.70
N VAL A 9 5.57 -6.66 21.87
CA VAL A 9 6.51 -6.48 20.74
C VAL A 9 7.04 -7.83 20.23
N THR A 10 7.22 -8.83 21.11
CA THR A 10 7.63 -10.16 20.68
C THR A 10 6.49 -10.92 19.98
N LEU A 11 5.23 -10.75 20.38
CA LEU A 11 4.08 -11.40 19.73
C LEU A 11 3.75 -10.82 18.35
N ILE A 12 4.04 -9.55 18.08
CA ILE A 12 3.84 -8.95 16.74
C ILE A 12 4.90 -9.45 15.73
N LEU A 13 6.05 -9.97 16.20
CA LEU A 13 7.10 -10.52 15.32
C LEU A 13 6.88 -11.98 14.89
N PHE A 14 5.99 -12.74 15.55
CA PHE A 14 5.80 -14.18 15.30
C PHE A 14 4.58 -14.54 14.45
N ALA A 15 3.85 -13.57 13.91
CA ALA A 15 2.87 -13.81 12.85
C ALA A 15 3.50 -13.70 11.46
N ALA A 16 4.73 -14.21 11.29
CA ALA A 16 5.14 -14.72 9.99
C ALA A 16 4.37 -16.04 9.78
N GLU A 17 3.06 -15.94 9.55
CA GLU A 17 2.32 -16.98 8.85
C GLU A 17 3.14 -17.29 7.59
N LEU A 18 3.56 -18.54 7.46
CA LEU A 18 4.68 -18.96 6.61
C LEU A 18 4.36 -18.70 5.13
N ALA A 19 4.60 -17.49 4.65
CA ALA A 19 4.43 -17.14 3.25
C ALA A 19 5.47 -17.92 2.43
N LYS A 20 5.00 -18.59 1.38
CA LYS A 20 5.84 -19.38 0.47
C LYS A 20 6.87 -18.45 -0.19
N SER A 21 8.16 -18.74 -0.09
CA SER A 21 9.17 -18.00 -0.84
C SER A 21 9.00 -18.20 -2.35
N CYS A 22 9.30 -17.17 -3.12
CA CYS A 22 9.13 -17.19 -4.57
C CYS A 22 10.25 -16.44 -5.28
N ILE A 23 10.45 -16.75 -6.56
CA ILE A 23 11.35 -16.00 -7.44
C ILE A 23 10.52 -15.15 -8.41
N ASN A 24 9.48 -15.76 -9.00
CA ASN A 24 8.58 -15.18 -9.98
C ASN A 24 7.12 -15.52 -9.62
N HIS A 25 6.17 -14.76 -10.18
CA HIS A 25 4.74 -14.93 -9.93
C HIS A 25 4.21 -16.34 -10.20
N THR A 26 4.78 -17.08 -11.15
CA THR A 26 4.35 -18.45 -11.50
C THR A 26 4.45 -19.42 -10.31
N GLN A 27 5.40 -19.21 -9.39
CA GLN A 27 5.55 -20.07 -8.21
C GLN A 27 4.43 -19.88 -7.18
N CYS A 28 3.69 -18.77 -7.26
CA CYS A 28 2.56 -18.48 -6.41
C CYS A 28 1.24 -19.05 -6.94
N LYS A 29 1.22 -19.64 -8.14
CA LYS A 29 0.05 -20.30 -8.74
C LYS A 29 -0.65 -21.35 -7.85
N PRO A 30 0.05 -22.13 -6.99
CA PRO A 30 -0.59 -23.08 -6.09
C PRO A 30 -1.45 -22.42 -5.01
N ILE A 31 -1.21 -21.14 -4.69
CA ILE A 31 -1.96 -20.39 -3.67
C ILE A 31 -2.78 -19.31 -4.40
N PRO A 32 -4.11 -19.48 -4.53
CA PRO A 32 -4.93 -18.57 -5.30
C PRO A 32 -4.85 -17.14 -4.75
N GLN A 33 -4.99 -16.16 -5.64
CA GLN A 33 -4.97 -14.72 -5.33
C GLN A 33 -3.68 -14.17 -4.71
N THR A 34 -2.60 -14.96 -4.65
CA THR A 34 -1.29 -14.46 -4.22
C THR A 34 -0.44 -13.95 -5.38
N SER A 35 0.57 -13.13 -5.08
CA SER A 35 1.58 -12.70 -6.03
C SER A 35 2.96 -12.69 -5.39
N CYS A 36 4.01 -12.79 -6.20
CA CYS A 36 5.37 -12.81 -5.72
C CYS A 36 5.85 -11.38 -5.45
N ILE A 37 5.88 -10.99 -4.18
CA ILE A 37 6.18 -9.62 -3.74
C ILE A 37 7.44 -9.62 -2.89
N ALA A 38 8.26 -8.59 -3.05
CA ALA A 38 9.45 -8.39 -2.23
C ALA A 38 9.08 -7.97 -0.80
N ASP A 39 9.81 -8.51 0.17
CA ASP A 39 9.65 -8.13 1.56
C ASP A 39 10.14 -6.69 1.79
N ILE A 40 9.37 -5.91 2.55
CA ILE A 40 9.68 -4.50 2.83
C ILE A 40 10.94 -4.36 3.69
N ARG A 41 11.25 -5.35 4.52
CA ARG A 41 12.43 -5.38 5.39
C ARG A 41 13.68 -5.85 4.65
N ASP A 42 13.51 -6.74 3.67
CA ASP A 42 14.58 -7.31 2.87
C ASP A 42 14.14 -7.50 1.41
N PRO A 43 14.40 -6.51 0.52
CA PRO A 43 13.96 -6.57 -0.88
C PRO A 43 14.60 -7.70 -1.68
N SER A 44 15.64 -8.35 -1.14
CA SER A 44 16.28 -9.52 -1.73
C SER A 44 15.41 -10.78 -1.61
N LYS A 45 14.46 -10.78 -0.67
CA LYS A 45 13.57 -11.91 -0.42
C LYS A 45 12.18 -11.59 -0.93
N LYS A 46 11.60 -12.56 -1.65
CA LYS A 46 10.24 -12.45 -2.16
C LYS A 46 9.39 -13.61 -1.66
N TYR A 47 8.13 -13.31 -1.40
CA TYR A 47 7.16 -14.27 -0.88
C TYR A 47 5.83 -14.14 -1.63
N CYS A 48 5.08 -15.23 -1.66
CA CYS A 48 3.71 -15.25 -2.16
C CYS A 48 2.80 -14.65 -1.10
N LEU A 49 2.42 -13.39 -1.34
CA LEU A 49 1.56 -12.62 -0.46
C LEU A 49 0.19 -12.37 -1.10
N CYS A 50 -0.82 -12.21 -0.26
CA CYS A 50 -2.15 -11.76 -0.63
C CYS A 50 -2.15 -10.29 -1.02
N GLY A 51 -3.22 -9.81 -1.67
CA GLY A 51 -3.28 -8.46 -2.24
C GLY A 51 -3.04 -7.30 -1.27
N ASP A 52 -3.08 -7.52 0.04
CA ASP A 52 -2.81 -6.56 1.12
C ASP A 52 -1.42 -6.74 1.75
N ASN A 53 -0.50 -7.43 1.05
CA ASN A 53 0.82 -7.84 1.55
C ASN A 53 0.79 -8.73 2.79
N THR A 54 -0.35 -9.37 3.10
CA THR A 54 -0.41 -10.35 4.19
C THR A 54 -0.08 -11.76 3.69
N ALA A 55 0.38 -12.60 4.61
CA ALA A 55 0.56 -14.00 4.30
C ALA A 55 -0.81 -14.71 4.19
N PRO A 56 -0.95 -15.70 3.30
CA PRO A 56 -2.18 -16.46 3.17
C PRO A 56 -2.42 -17.33 4.41
N THR A 57 -3.56 -17.17 5.08
CA THR A 57 -3.97 -18.03 6.18
C THR A 57 -4.58 -19.32 5.62
N ASN A 58 -4.00 -20.48 5.96
CA ASN A 58 -4.43 -21.79 5.44
C ASN A 58 -4.47 -21.88 3.89
N GLY A 59 -3.61 -21.12 3.20
CA GLY A 59 -3.56 -21.11 1.73
C GLY A 59 -4.69 -20.31 1.06
N LEU A 60 -5.39 -19.47 1.82
CA LEU A 60 -6.46 -18.61 1.32
C LEU A 60 -6.16 -17.14 1.64
N CYS A 61 -6.54 -16.26 0.72
CA CYS A 61 -6.51 -14.82 0.93
C CYS A 61 -7.89 -14.32 1.37
N GLN A 62 -7.94 -13.47 2.39
CA GLN A 62 -9.19 -12.84 2.83
C GLN A 62 -9.54 -11.58 2.04
N THR A 63 -8.54 -10.88 1.52
CA THR A 63 -8.74 -9.69 0.69
C THR A 63 -8.93 -10.05 -0.78
N THR A 64 -9.87 -9.36 -1.43
CA THR A 64 -10.07 -9.44 -2.89
C THR A 64 -9.39 -8.30 -3.64
N ARG A 65 -9.00 -7.21 -2.95
CA ARG A 65 -8.33 -6.07 -3.59
C ARG A 65 -6.82 -6.25 -3.60
N LYS A 66 -6.19 -5.83 -4.70
CA LYS A 66 -4.77 -6.02 -4.96
C LYS A 66 -3.98 -4.73 -4.88
N GLY A 67 -3.02 -4.70 -3.98
CA GLY A 67 -2.08 -3.62 -3.79
C GLY A 67 -1.04 -3.52 -4.89
N ALA A 68 -0.20 -2.49 -4.81
CA ALA A 68 0.87 -2.27 -5.78
C ALA A 68 1.83 -3.47 -5.88
N GLY A 69 2.23 -3.83 -7.10
CA GLY A 69 3.10 -4.97 -7.41
C GLY A 69 2.39 -6.32 -7.55
N HIS A 70 1.11 -6.43 -7.19
CA HIS A 70 0.34 -7.67 -7.36
C HIS A 70 -0.14 -7.83 -8.80
N LEU A 71 -0.24 -9.09 -9.25
CA LEU A 71 -0.81 -9.44 -10.55
C LEU A 71 -2.29 -9.07 -10.62
N CYS A 72 -2.68 -8.30 -11.62
CA CYS A 72 -4.04 -7.78 -11.75
C CYS A 72 -4.70 -8.11 -13.09
N SER A 73 -6.03 -8.13 -13.09
CA SER A 73 -6.83 -7.96 -14.30
C SER A 73 -7.47 -6.58 -14.30
N ASP A 74 -8.26 -6.27 -13.27
CA ASP A 74 -8.96 -4.98 -13.06
C ASP A 74 -9.29 -4.76 -11.56
N ASP A 75 -8.56 -5.43 -10.67
CA ASP A 75 -8.87 -5.61 -9.24
C ASP A 75 -7.90 -4.89 -8.30
N CYS A 76 -7.31 -3.80 -8.79
CA CYS A 76 -6.39 -2.98 -8.01
C CYS A 76 -7.10 -2.18 -6.91
N VAL A 77 -6.35 -1.85 -5.86
CA VAL A 77 -6.77 -0.88 -4.83
C VAL A 77 -7.00 0.51 -5.43
N GLU A 78 -7.70 1.36 -4.67
CA GLU A 78 -7.90 2.77 -5.04
C GLU A 78 -6.57 3.48 -5.28
N ASP A 79 -6.59 4.43 -6.22
CA ASP A 79 -5.43 5.19 -6.69
C ASP A 79 -4.29 4.31 -7.28
N ALA A 80 -4.62 3.10 -7.73
CA ALA A 80 -3.74 2.24 -8.52
C ALA A 80 -4.37 1.83 -9.85
N THR A 81 -3.53 1.69 -10.87
CA THR A 81 -3.92 1.25 -12.22
C THR A 81 -3.24 -0.06 -12.56
N CYS A 82 -3.97 -0.97 -13.22
CA CYS A 82 -3.41 -2.23 -13.70
C CYS A 82 -2.64 -2.00 -15.00
N LEU A 83 -1.31 -2.08 -14.94
CA LEU A 83 -0.42 -1.76 -16.05
C LEU A 83 0.55 -2.91 -16.33
N GLU A 84 1.10 -2.96 -17.53
CA GLU A 84 2.13 -3.94 -17.87
C GLU A 84 3.41 -3.74 -17.03
N GLU A 85 4.01 -4.85 -16.61
CA GLU A 85 5.26 -4.87 -15.90
C GLU A 85 6.39 -4.47 -16.85
N GLU A 86 7.31 -3.64 -16.36
CA GLU A 86 8.44 -3.19 -17.15
C GLU A 86 9.40 -4.37 -17.39
N GLY A 87 9.54 -4.77 -18.66
CA GLY A 87 10.33 -5.95 -19.04
C GLY A 87 9.51 -7.22 -19.32
N ASN A 88 8.19 -7.22 -19.08
CA ASN A 88 7.32 -8.31 -19.50
C ASN A 88 5.88 -7.85 -19.79
N SER A 89 5.57 -7.62 -21.07
CA SER A 89 4.24 -7.18 -21.53
C SER A 89 3.12 -8.20 -21.33
N ASN A 90 3.44 -9.46 -21.01
CA ASN A 90 2.42 -10.47 -20.70
C ASN A 90 2.00 -10.46 -19.22
N ILE A 91 2.70 -9.70 -18.38
CA ILE A 91 2.43 -9.59 -16.96
C ILE A 91 1.85 -8.21 -16.67
N LYS A 92 0.65 -8.18 -16.08
CA LYS A 92 0.02 -6.95 -15.62
C LYS A 92 0.06 -6.88 -14.10
N VAL A 93 0.50 -5.75 -13.57
CA VAL A 93 0.64 -5.49 -12.14
C VAL A 93 -0.01 -4.16 -11.76
N CYS A 94 -0.53 -4.07 -10.53
CA CYS A 94 -1.03 -2.81 -10.01
C CYS A 94 0.14 -1.85 -9.78
N LYS A 95 0.03 -0.64 -10.31
CA LYS A 95 0.96 0.47 -10.06
C LYS A 95 0.20 1.65 -9.49
N CYS A 96 0.73 2.30 -8.45
CA CYS A 96 0.14 3.52 -7.93
C CYS A 96 0.15 4.63 -8.99
N ASN A 97 -0.90 5.44 -9.00
CA ASN A 97 -1.02 6.59 -9.88
C ASN A 97 0.03 7.66 -9.52
N GLU A 98 0.27 8.58 -10.45
CA GLU A 98 1.24 9.66 -10.26
C GLU A 98 0.91 10.49 -9.01
N GLY A 99 1.91 10.72 -8.14
CA GLY A 99 1.75 11.44 -6.88
C GLY A 99 1.37 10.57 -5.66
N PHE A 100 1.16 9.26 -5.85
CA PHE A 100 0.92 8.30 -4.78
C PHE A 100 2.13 7.42 -4.52
N ILE A 101 2.38 7.11 -3.24
CA ILE A 101 3.44 6.21 -2.80
C ILE A 101 2.86 4.90 -2.26
N VAL A 102 3.59 3.81 -2.45
CA VAL A 102 3.21 2.48 -1.94
C VAL A 102 3.41 2.44 -0.43
N THR A 103 2.35 2.09 0.30
CA THR A 103 2.40 1.86 1.75
C THR A 103 2.85 0.43 2.07
N PRO A 104 3.29 0.16 3.31
CA PRO A 104 3.69 -1.20 3.72
C PRO A 104 2.60 -2.27 3.49
N HIS A 105 1.33 -1.90 3.54
CA HIS A 105 0.20 -2.81 3.32
C HIS A 105 -0.24 -2.90 1.85
N GLY A 106 0.51 -2.33 0.91
CA GLY A 106 0.24 -2.42 -0.52
C GLY A 106 -0.75 -1.38 -1.05
N TYR A 107 -1.34 -0.55 -0.19
CA TYR A 107 -2.19 0.57 -0.60
C TYR A 107 -1.38 1.73 -1.15
N CYS A 108 -1.99 2.53 -2.02
CA CYS A 108 -1.43 3.77 -2.52
C CYS A 108 -1.89 4.92 -1.63
N SER A 109 -0.95 5.65 -1.03
CA SER A 109 -1.24 6.86 -0.25
C SER A 109 -0.54 8.04 -0.90
N GLY A 110 -1.32 9.06 -1.25
CA GLY A 110 -0.82 10.28 -1.90
C GLY A 110 -0.88 11.46 -0.95
N ALA A 111 0.09 12.36 -1.07
CA ALA A 111 -0.07 13.69 -0.50
C ALA A 111 -1.05 14.44 -1.41
N VAL A 112 -2.14 14.95 -0.84
CA VAL A 112 -2.94 15.98 -1.52
C VAL A 112 -1.98 17.04 -2.04
N SER A 113 -1.92 17.19 -3.36
CA SER A 113 -1.09 18.20 -4.00
C SER A 113 -1.27 19.54 -3.27
N ALA A 114 -0.18 20.27 -3.05
CA ALA A 114 -0.12 21.53 -2.29
C ALA A 114 -1.00 22.68 -2.85
N GLN A 115 -1.90 22.37 -3.79
CA GLN A 115 -2.89 23.24 -4.42
C GLN A 115 -4.08 23.55 -3.49
N ILE A 116 -4.38 22.69 -2.51
CA ILE A 116 -5.51 22.92 -1.57
C ILE A 116 -5.09 23.86 -0.41
N ALA A 117 -3.79 23.88 -0.06
CA ALA A 117 -3.27 24.73 1.01
C ALA A 117 -3.39 26.23 0.67
N THR A 118 -3.32 26.59 -0.61
CA THR A 118 -3.44 27.99 -1.06
C THR A 118 -4.88 28.51 -0.98
N VAL A 119 -5.89 27.67 -1.28
CA VAL A 119 -7.31 28.06 -1.20
C VAL A 119 -7.76 28.25 0.25
N GLY A 120 -7.32 27.37 1.16
CA GLY A 120 -7.60 27.52 2.60
C GLY A 120 -7.00 28.79 3.20
N LEU A 121 -5.77 29.16 2.79
CA LEU A 121 -5.11 30.38 3.24
C LEU A 121 -5.78 31.65 2.66
N LEU A 122 -6.21 31.61 1.39
CA LEU A 122 -6.93 32.74 0.76
C LEU A 122 -8.29 33.02 1.42
N LEU A 123 -9.05 32.00 1.80
CA LEU A 123 -10.31 32.18 2.53
C LEU A 123 -10.11 32.79 3.91
N MET A 124 -9.03 32.42 4.62
CA MET A 124 -8.69 33.03 5.89
C MET A 124 -8.33 34.51 5.74
N VAL A 125 -7.54 34.89 4.72
CA VAL A 125 -7.15 36.31 4.50
C VAL A 125 -8.36 37.19 4.13
N MET A 126 -9.30 36.69 3.33
CA MET A 126 -10.52 37.43 2.98
C MET A 126 -11.47 37.65 4.16
N LEU A 127 -11.45 36.79 5.17
CA LEU A 127 -12.25 36.96 6.40
C LEU A 127 -11.64 37.96 7.40
N HIS A 128 -10.33 38.19 7.35
CA HIS A 128 -9.65 39.17 8.22
C HIS A 128 -9.60 40.59 7.63
N PHE A 129 -9.74 40.73 6.30
CA PHE A 129 -9.79 42.04 5.64
C PHE A 129 -10.97 42.94 6.06
N PRO A 130 -12.22 42.45 6.22
CA PRO A 130 -13.33 43.31 6.67
C PRO A 130 -13.25 43.69 8.15
N ILE A 131 -12.45 42.99 8.96
CA ILE A 131 -12.27 43.28 10.40
C ILE A 131 -11.36 44.50 10.58
N LEU A 132 -10.36 44.69 9.72
CA LEU A 132 -9.44 45.83 9.83
C LEU A 132 -10.06 47.15 9.33
N THR A 133 -11.00 47.11 8.40
CA THR A 133 -11.70 48.31 7.90
C THR A 133 -12.86 48.78 8.79
N THR A 134 -13.25 48.00 9.81
CA THR A 134 -14.29 48.40 10.78
C THR A 134 -13.73 49.03 12.06
N ILE A 135 -12.40 49.01 12.27
CA ILE A 135 -11.73 49.52 13.48
C ILE A 135 -10.93 50.81 13.17
N ALA A 136 -10.97 51.32 11.93
CA ALA A 136 -10.35 52.59 11.53
C ALA A 136 -11.38 53.72 11.44
#